data_AF-A0A8J7KYP3-F1
#
_entry.id   AF-A0A8J7KYP3-F1
#
_cell.length_a   1.000
_cell.length_b   1.000
_cell.length_c   1.000
_cell.angle_alpha   90.00
_cell.angle_beta   90.00
_cell.angle_gamma   90.00
#
_symmetry.space_group_name_H-M   'P 1'
#
loop_
_entity.id
_entity.type
_entity.pdbx_description
1 polymer ?
#
loop_
_entity_poly.entity_id
_entity_poly.type
_entity_poly.pdbx_seq_one_letter_code
_entity_poly.pdbx_strand_id
1 'polypeptide(L)'
;MRDFEGAEAVLHRAKNVDIRDGLLESLSKIKPRSQRQLQQRELLAKQDVSIKKGQDDEGATPTLPLSKEHNNEIIAVRAGQHEKYFRMAMESRERIAVKELGDRASNQIVYELQGVTASDDILHIGNNLIVDGNVKSISIAHKDKNTILVKFLLKKKWIS
;
A
#
# COMPACT_ATOMS: atom_id res chain seq x y z
N MET A 1 5.70 -39.97 13.14
CA MET A 1 6.11 -40.36 11.76
C MET A 1 4.88 -40.14 10.89
N ARG A 2 5.04 -39.42 9.76
CA ARG A 2 4.00 -38.96 8.79
C ARG A 2 3.26 -37.69 9.26
N ASP A 3 3.28 -36.52 8.60
CA ASP A 3 3.52 -36.17 7.18
C ASP A 3 4.14 -34.76 7.04
N PHE A 4 5.35 -34.66 6.48
CA PHE A 4 6.00 -33.38 6.10
C PHE A 4 6.60 -33.44 4.68
N GLU A 5 6.22 -34.42 3.85
CA GLU A 5 6.82 -34.62 2.51
C GLU A 5 6.15 -33.80 1.39
N GLY A 6 5.03 -33.12 1.65
CA GLY A 6 4.28 -32.40 0.62
C GLY A 6 4.81 -30.99 0.28
N ALA A 7 5.50 -30.33 1.21
CA ALA A 7 5.87 -28.92 1.07
C ALA A 7 7.25 -28.68 0.42
N GLU A 8 8.17 -29.65 0.50
CA GLU A 8 9.49 -29.53 -0.13
C GLU A 8 9.43 -29.68 -1.66
N ALA A 9 8.45 -30.42 -2.20
CA ALA A 9 8.32 -30.63 -3.64
C ALA A 9 7.97 -29.35 -4.43
N VAL A 10 7.35 -28.35 -3.79
CA VAL A 10 6.98 -27.07 -4.42
C VAL A 10 8.18 -26.13 -4.53
N LEU A 11 9.11 -26.19 -3.57
CA LEU A 11 10.31 -25.34 -3.57
C LEU A 11 11.36 -25.77 -4.58
N HIS A 12 11.40 -27.05 -4.97
CA HIS A 12 12.37 -27.54 -5.96
C HIS A 12 11.93 -27.41 -7.42
N ARG A 13 10.64 -27.07 -7.69
CA ARG A 13 10.17 -26.84 -9.07
C ARG A 13 10.44 -25.43 -9.59
N ALA A 14 10.68 -24.47 -8.68
CA ALA A 14 11.16 -23.15 -9.03
C ALA A 14 12.70 -23.11 -9.06
N LYS A 15 13.32 -23.95 -9.91
CA LYS A 15 14.64 -23.62 -10.47
C LYS A 15 14.49 -22.40 -11.38
N ASN A 16 14.24 -21.23 -10.80
CA ASN A 16 14.59 -19.97 -11.44
C ASN A 16 16.09 -19.79 -11.19
N VAL A 17 16.83 -20.33 -12.14
CA VAL A 17 18.21 -20.00 -12.46
C VAL A 17 18.42 -18.50 -12.24
N ASP A 18 19.51 -18.14 -11.55
CA ASP A 18 20.05 -16.80 -11.35
C ASP A 18 19.56 -15.75 -12.38
N ILE A 19 18.49 -15.01 -12.07
CA ILE A 19 18.02 -13.87 -12.89
C ILE A 19 18.65 -12.56 -12.39
N ARG A 20 19.89 -12.61 -11.87
CA ARG A 20 20.64 -11.39 -11.55
C ARG A 20 21.11 -10.68 -12.82
N ASP A 21 21.39 -11.42 -13.88
CA ASP A 21 21.82 -10.86 -15.17
C ASP A 21 20.65 -10.23 -15.96
N GLY A 22 19.45 -10.82 -15.92
CA GLY A 22 18.30 -10.33 -16.70
C GLY A 22 17.69 -9.01 -16.20
N LEU A 23 17.78 -8.73 -14.90
CA LEU A 23 17.32 -7.46 -14.33
C LEU A 23 18.25 -6.31 -14.74
N LEU A 24 19.56 -6.54 -14.67
CA LEU A 24 20.57 -5.55 -15.03
C LEU A 24 20.51 -5.25 -16.55
N GLU A 25 20.31 -6.28 -17.37
CA GLU A 25 20.13 -6.13 -18.82
C GLU A 25 18.86 -5.34 -19.18
N SER A 26 17.76 -5.55 -18.43
CA SER A 26 16.50 -4.80 -18.63
C SER A 26 16.65 -3.31 -18.29
N LEU A 27 17.38 -2.98 -17.22
CA LEU A 27 17.66 -1.60 -16.85
C LEU A 27 18.58 -0.90 -17.85
N SER A 28 19.52 -1.63 -18.46
CA SER A 28 20.43 -1.07 -19.48
C SER A 28 19.72 -0.65 -20.78
N LYS A 29 18.53 -1.20 -21.06
CA LYS A 29 17.74 -0.89 -22.26
C LYS A 29 16.85 0.36 -22.09
N ILE A 30 16.76 0.92 -20.87
CA ILE A 30 15.97 2.12 -20.59
C ILE A 30 16.74 3.35 -21.07
N LYS A 31 16.35 3.90 -22.22
CA LYS A 31 16.91 5.17 -22.70
C LYS A 31 16.37 6.33 -21.85
N PRO A 32 17.24 7.16 -21.25
CA PRO A 32 16.80 8.36 -20.56
C PRO A 32 16.08 9.29 -21.55
N ARG A 33 14.95 9.86 -21.12
CA ARG A 33 14.13 10.72 -21.97
C ARG A 33 14.88 12.01 -22.30
N SER A 34 14.74 12.49 -23.54
CA SER A 34 15.40 13.71 -23.97
C SER A 34 14.70 14.96 -23.42
N GLN A 35 15.44 16.05 -23.27
CA GLN A 35 14.90 17.31 -22.76
C GLN A 35 13.74 17.86 -23.63
N ARG A 36 13.76 17.60 -24.94
CA ARG A 36 12.65 17.91 -25.85
C ARG A 36 11.37 17.14 -25.51
N GLN A 37 11.48 15.85 -25.15
CA GLN A 37 10.33 15.04 -24.75
C GLN A 37 9.74 15.50 -23.41
N LEU A 38 10.58 15.99 -22.49
CA LEU A 38 10.13 16.58 -21.23
C LEU A 38 9.41 17.91 -21.47
N GLN A 39 9.96 18.79 -22.31
CA GLN A 39 9.33 20.07 -22.67
C GLN A 39 8.01 19.90 -23.42
N GLN A 40 7.92 18.93 -24.35
CA GLN A 40 6.69 18.68 -25.11
C GLN A 40 5.54 18.19 -24.21
N ARG A 41 5.86 17.43 -23.16
CA ARG A 41 4.89 17.08 -22.11
C ARG A 41 4.48 18.26 -21.24
N GLU A 42 5.41 19.14 -20.92
CA GLU A 42 5.10 20.36 -20.18
C GLU A 42 4.18 21.29 -21.00
N LEU A 43 4.37 21.33 -22.32
CA LEU A 43 3.49 22.07 -23.24
C LEU A 43 2.11 21.43 -23.37
N LEU A 44 2.01 20.10 -23.45
CA LEU A 44 0.74 19.37 -23.41
C LEU A 44 0.01 19.61 -22.07
N ALA A 45 0.73 19.59 -20.95
CA ALA A 45 0.18 19.90 -19.63
C ALA A 45 -0.29 21.36 -19.50
N LYS A 46 0.31 22.30 -20.24
CA LYS A 46 -0.13 23.71 -20.29
C LYS A 46 -1.33 23.92 -21.23
N GLN A 47 -1.52 23.08 -22.26
CA GLN A 47 -2.68 23.19 -23.17
C GLN A 47 -4.00 22.76 -22.52
N ASP A 48 -3.99 21.80 -21.58
CA ASP A 48 -5.17 21.42 -20.79
C ASP A 48 -5.70 22.55 -19.88
N VAL A 49 -4.88 23.58 -19.60
CA VAL A 49 -5.25 24.70 -18.71
C VAL A 49 -5.98 25.84 -19.46
N SER A 50 -5.88 25.90 -20.79
CA SER A 50 -6.47 27.00 -21.58
C SER A 50 -7.97 26.84 -21.90
N ILE A 51 -8.59 25.69 -21.62
CA ILE A 51 -10.04 25.48 -21.81
C ILE A 51 -10.85 25.84 -20.56
N LYS A 52 -10.49 26.92 -19.84
CA LYS A 52 -11.34 27.49 -18.78
C LYS A 52 -11.17 29.01 -18.73
N LYS A 53 -11.58 29.69 -19.78
CA LYS A 53 -11.82 31.14 -19.69
C LYS A 53 -13.07 31.49 -20.49
N GLY A 54 -14.20 31.48 -19.80
CA GLY A 54 -15.51 31.85 -20.34
C GLY A 54 -16.58 31.79 -19.25
N GLN A 55 -16.89 32.98 -18.72
CA GLN A 55 -18.17 33.43 -18.18
C GLN A 55 -18.71 32.91 -16.82
N ASP A 56 -18.60 33.82 -15.83
CA ASP A 56 -19.64 34.40 -14.96
C ASP A 56 -20.56 33.45 -14.16
N ASP A 57 -20.34 33.31 -12.84
CA ASP A 57 -21.18 33.89 -11.76
C ASP A 57 -20.89 33.24 -10.37
N GLU A 58 -20.96 34.09 -9.35
CA GLU A 58 -21.00 33.90 -7.88
C GLU A 58 -20.48 32.59 -7.22
N GLY A 59 -19.42 32.75 -6.40
CA GLY A 59 -19.42 32.24 -5.03
C GLY A 59 -19.43 30.72 -4.81
N ALA A 60 -18.45 29.99 -5.34
CA ALA A 60 -18.15 28.66 -4.82
C ALA A 60 -16.63 28.43 -4.76
N THR A 61 -16.15 28.17 -3.54
CA THR A 61 -14.84 27.61 -3.21
C THR A 61 -14.46 26.55 -4.25
N PRO A 62 -13.26 26.58 -4.87
CA PRO A 62 -12.87 25.56 -5.83
C PRO A 62 -12.59 24.26 -5.07
N THR A 63 -13.64 23.48 -4.83
CA THR A 63 -13.51 22.07 -4.48
C THR A 63 -12.96 21.39 -5.72
N LEU A 64 -11.67 21.06 -5.69
CA LEU A 64 -11.03 20.21 -6.68
C LEU A 64 -11.95 19.00 -6.92
N PRO A 65 -12.42 18.75 -8.15
CA PRO A 65 -13.10 17.50 -8.43
C PRO A 65 -12.06 16.39 -8.27
N LEU A 66 -12.26 15.50 -7.29
CA LEU A 66 -11.65 14.16 -7.26
C LEU A 66 -12.21 13.34 -8.45
N SER A 67 -12.00 13.81 -9.67
CA SER A 67 -12.48 13.14 -10.88
C SER A 67 -11.40 12.23 -11.42
N LYS A 68 -11.26 11.09 -10.73
CA LYS A 68 -10.81 9.80 -11.25
C LYS A 68 -10.82 8.85 -10.06
N GLU A 69 -11.81 7.96 -10.01
CA GLU A 69 -11.81 6.78 -9.13
C GLU A 69 -10.64 5.85 -9.54
N HIS A 70 -9.41 6.29 -9.30
CA HIS A 70 -8.28 5.38 -9.22
C HIS A 70 -8.42 4.75 -7.84
N ASN A 71 -9.07 3.59 -7.79
CA ASN A 71 -9.10 2.77 -6.59
C ASN A 71 -7.66 2.30 -6.36
N ASN A 72 -6.88 3.09 -5.62
CA ASN A 72 -5.60 2.64 -5.13
C ASN A 72 -5.87 1.39 -4.29
N GLU A 73 -5.17 0.30 -4.58
CA GLU A 73 -5.42 -0.98 -3.94
C GLU A 73 -4.15 -1.42 -3.21
N ILE A 74 -4.34 -2.07 -2.06
CA ILE A 74 -3.28 -2.80 -1.39
C ILE A 74 -3.04 -4.10 -2.14
N ILE A 75 -1.86 -4.22 -2.73
CA ILE A 75 -1.46 -5.36 -3.57
C ILE A 75 -0.67 -6.42 -2.80
N ALA A 76 -0.10 -6.06 -1.64
CA ALA A 76 0.65 -6.99 -0.82
C ALA A 76 0.63 -6.56 0.65
N VAL A 77 0.65 -7.56 1.53
CA VAL A 77 0.79 -7.39 2.97
C VAL A 77 1.87 -8.33 3.47
N ARG A 78 2.82 -7.82 4.23
CA ARG A 78 3.90 -8.59 4.85
C ARG A 78 4.05 -8.20 6.30
N ALA A 79 4.34 -9.16 7.15
CA ALA A 79 4.69 -8.89 8.54
C ALA A 79 5.87 -9.73 8.99
N GLY A 80 6.55 -9.25 10.03
CA GLY A 80 7.66 -9.94 10.65
C GLY A 80 7.94 -9.40 12.04
N GLN A 81 8.41 -10.30 12.90
CA GLN A 81 8.93 -9.95 14.21
C GLN A 81 10.43 -9.67 14.11
N HIS A 82 10.83 -8.47 14.51
CA HIS A 82 12.22 -8.15 14.82
C HIS A 82 12.45 -8.30 16.33
N GLU A 83 13.69 -8.45 16.79
CA GLU A 83 14.00 -8.59 18.23
C GLU A 83 13.43 -7.46 19.11
N LYS A 84 13.24 -6.27 18.53
CA LYS A 84 12.85 -5.04 19.25
C LYS A 84 11.46 -4.53 18.90
N TYR A 85 10.89 -4.93 17.77
CA TYR A 85 9.62 -4.40 17.29
C TYR A 85 8.94 -5.39 16.35
N PHE A 86 7.62 -5.31 16.29
CA PHE A 86 6.84 -5.96 15.25
C PHE A 86 6.72 -4.99 14.06
N ARG A 87 6.86 -5.49 12.83
CA ARG A 87 6.70 -4.69 11.62
C ARG A 87 5.65 -5.30 10.73
N MET A 88 4.77 -4.44 10.22
CA MET A 88 3.88 -4.74 9.12
C MET A 88 4.14 -3.75 7.98
N ALA A 89 4.13 -4.25 6.75
CA ALA A 89 4.26 -3.47 5.53
C ALA A 89 3.07 -3.79 4.63
N MET A 90 2.40 -2.74 4.15
CA MET A 90 1.32 -2.84 3.17
C MET A 90 1.76 -2.05 1.94
N GLU A 91 1.65 -2.66 0.77
CA GLU A 91 2.13 -2.09 -0.49
C GLU A 91 0.97 -1.73 -1.41
N SER A 92 1.10 -0.61 -2.10
CA SER A 92 0.14 -0.08 -3.05
C SER A 92 0.86 0.60 -4.21
N ARG A 93 0.15 0.87 -5.30
CA ARG A 93 0.70 1.55 -6.48
C ARG A 93 0.85 3.05 -6.26
N GLU A 94 -0.05 3.63 -5.48
CA GLU A 94 -0.04 5.04 -5.14
C GLU A 94 0.12 5.22 -3.64
N ARG A 95 0.48 6.44 -3.23
CA ARG A 95 0.68 6.78 -1.82
C ARG A 95 -0.62 6.57 -1.02
N ILE A 96 -0.51 5.90 0.12
CA ILE A 96 -1.61 5.73 1.08
C ILE A 96 -1.55 6.87 2.10
N ALA A 97 -2.69 7.52 2.35
CA ALA A 97 -2.83 8.44 3.47
C ALA A 97 -3.13 7.64 4.75
N VAL A 98 -2.35 7.87 5.81
CA VAL A 98 -2.42 7.09 7.06
C VAL A 98 -2.72 8.03 8.22
N LYS A 99 -3.71 7.65 9.04
CA LYS A 99 -4.05 8.35 10.27
C LYS A 99 -4.09 7.37 11.44
N GLU A 100 -3.30 7.62 12.48
CA GLU A 100 -3.40 6.86 13.72
C GLU A 100 -4.65 7.33 14.49
N LEU A 101 -5.50 6.38 14.84
CA LEU A 101 -6.68 6.54 15.68
C LEU A 101 -6.35 5.85 17.01
N GLY A 102 -5.96 6.60 18.03
CA GLY A 102 -5.54 5.96 19.26
C GLY A 102 -5.42 6.89 20.46
N ASP A 103 -5.84 6.33 21.59
CA ASP A 103 -5.41 6.74 22.92
C ASP A 103 -4.30 5.78 23.36
N ARG A 104 -3.11 6.32 23.65
CA ARG A 104 -1.94 5.55 24.08
C ARG A 104 -2.16 4.84 25.42
N ALA A 105 -3.18 5.20 26.19
CA ALA A 105 -3.57 4.52 27.42
C ALA A 105 -4.30 3.18 27.18
N SER A 106 -4.74 2.92 25.95
CA SER A 106 -5.36 1.66 25.55
C SER A 106 -4.32 0.61 25.18
N ASN A 107 -4.71 -0.66 25.19
CA ASN A 107 -3.90 -1.76 24.66
C ASN A 107 -4.15 -1.97 23.15
N GLN A 108 -4.64 -0.95 22.46
CA GLN A 108 -4.98 -1.02 21.05
C GLN A 108 -4.35 0.14 20.29
N ILE A 109 -3.87 -0.14 19.09
CA ILE A 109 -3.44 0.88 18.14
C ILE A 109 -4.27 0.67 16.89
N VAL A 110 -4.94 1.71 16.43
CA VAL A 110 -5.74 1.65 15.21
C VAL A 110 -5.16 2.62 14.21
N TYR A 111 -5.02 2.17 12.97
CA TYR A 111 -4.65 3.01 11.84
C TYR A 111 -5.80 3.02 10.83
N GLU A 112 -6.09 4.19 10.32
CA GLU A 112 -7.01 4.42 9.21
C GLU A 112 -6.19 4.71 7.96
N LEU A 113 -6.36 3.87 6.94
CA LEU A 113 -5.77 4.01 5.63
C LEU A 113 -6.84 4.57 4.70
N GLN A 114 -6.64 5.77 4.16
CA GLN A 114 -7.62 6.49 3.37
C GLN A 114 -7.28 6.49 1.88
N GLY A 115 -8.31 6.51 1.05
CA GLY A 115 -8.20 6.49 -0.40
C GLY A 115 -7.67 5.16 -0.93
N VAL A 116 -7.93 4.05 -0.22
CA VAL A 116 -7.40 2.73 -0.56
C VAL A 116 -8.42 1.62 -0.32
N THR A 117 -8.37 0.60 -1.18
CA THR A 117 -9.14 -0.64 -1.04
C THR A 117 -8.21 -1.85 -0.94
N ALA A 118 -8.77 -3.02 -0.63
CA ALA A 118 -8.05 -4.28 -0.59
C ALA A 118 -9.02 -5.37 -1.03
N SER A 119 -8.52 -6.33 -1.79
CA SER A 119 -9.25 -7.56 -2.10
C SER A 119 -9.44 -8.44 -0.86
N ASP A 120 -10.44 -9.33 -0.92
CA ASP A 120 -10.74 -10.25 0.18
C ASP A 120 -9.55 -11.15 0.51
N ASP A 121 -8.76 -11.56 -0.48
CA ASP A 121 -7.53 -12.35 -0.30
C ASP A 121 -6.50 -11.57 0.54
N ILE A 122 -6.32 -10.28 0.26
CA ILE A 122 -5.38 -9.43 1.00
C ILE A 122 -5.85 -9.22 2.44
N LEU A 123 -7.15 -9.02 2.65
CA LEU A 123 -7.71 -8.96 4.00
C LEU A 123 -7.52 -10.29 4.74
N HIS A 124 -7.79 -11.42 4.08
CA HIS A 124 -7.64 -12.74 4.68
C HIS A 124 -6.20 -13.01 5.08
N ILE A 125 -5.23 -12.74 4.19
CA ILE A 125 -3.80 -12.86 4.49
C ILE A 125 -3.43 -11.98 5.67
N GLY A 126 -3.86 -10.71 5.66
CA GLY A 126 -3.53 -9.74 6.70
C GLY A 126 -4.11 -10.08 8.08
N ASN A 127 -5.29 -10.69 8.13
CA ASN A 127 -5.91 -11.14 9.38
C ASN A 127 -5.30 -12.44 9.92
N ASN A 128 -4.65 -13.24 9.07
CA ASN A 128 -4.00 -14.50 9.43
C ASN A 128 -2.48 -14.40 9.54
N LEU A 129 -1.93 -13.18 9.65
CA LEU A 129 -0.50 -12.97 9.87
C LEU A 129 -0.08 -13.60 11.20
N ILE A 130 1.05 -14.31 11.18
CA ILE A 130 1.69 -14.80 12.39
C ILE A 130 2.26 -13.60 13.14
N VAL A 131 1.78 -13.40 14.37
CA VAL A 131 2.19 -12.30 15.24
C VAL A 131 2.94 -12.84 16.45
N ASP A 132 3.93 -12.09 16.91
CA ASP A 132 4.69 -12.40 18.12
C ASP A 132 5.06 -11.11 18.89
N GLY A 133 5.85 -11.23 19.95
CA GLY A 133 6.27 -10.12 20.78
C GLY A 133 5.10 -9.52 21.57
N ASN A 134 4.97 -8.19 21.54
CA ASN A 134 3.89 -7.49 22.25
C ASN A 134 2.57 -7.42 21.45
N VAL A 135 2.53 -7.85 20.20
CA VAL A 135 1.29 -7.90 19.42
C VAL A 135 0.54 -9.18 19.74
N LYS A 136 -0.72 -9.06 20.16
CA LYS A 136 -1.61 -10.19 20.46
C LYS A 136 -2.37 -10.64 19.22
N SER A 137 -2.92 -9.69 18.46
CA SER A 137 -3.64 -9.96 17.22
C SER A 137 -3.69 -8.73 16.34
N ILE A 138 -3.93 -8.95 15.05
CA ILE A 138 -4.15 -7.91 14.04
C ILE A 138 -5.54 -8.14 13.45
N SER A 139 -6.27 -7.04 13.21
CA SER A 139 -7.52 -7.08 12.48
C SER A 139 -7.50 -6.03 11.37
N ILE A 140 -7.82 -6.44 10.15
CA ILE A 140 -7.89 -5.57 8.98
C ILE A 140 -9.28 -5.69 8.37
N ALA A 141 -9.95 -4.56 8.17
CA ALA A 141 -11.28 -4.53 7.56
C ALA A 141 -11.54 -3.19 6.87
N HIS A 142 -12.40 -3.20 5.85
CA HIS A 142 -12.95 -1.95 5.31
C HIS A 142 -13.84 -1.28 6.34
N LYS A 143 -13.65 0.03 6.50
CA LYS A 143 -14.57 0.91 7.22
C LYS A 143 -15.65 1.43 6.29
N ASP A 144 -15.25 1.80 5.08
CA ASP A 144 -16.10 2.27 3.99
C ASP A 144 -15.44 1.89 2.65
N LYS A 145 -16.02 2.36 1.53
CA LYS A 145 -15.60 1.97 0.18
C LYS A 145 -14.13 2.22 -0.10
N ASN A 146 -13.53 3.27 0.49
CA ASN A 146 -12.16 3.72 0.18
C ASN A 146 -11.31 3.85 1.44
N THR A 147 -11.71 3.20 2.53
CA THR A 147 -11.02 3.31 3.82
C THR A 147 -10.87 1.95 4.47
N ILE A 148 -9.65 1.63 4.88
CA ILE A 148 -9.31 0.40 5.61
C ILE A 148 -8.89 0.76 7.04
N LEU A 149 -9.37 0.00 8.01
CA LEU A 149 -8.89 0.03 9.38
C LEU A 149 -7.94 -1.13 9.63
N VAL A 150 -6.78 -0.81 10.20
CA VAL A 150 -5.80 -1.78 10.69
C VAL A 150 -5.72 -1.63 12.20
N LYS A 151 -6.10 -2.66 12.94
CA LYS A 151 -6.13 -2.67 14.41
C LYS A 151 -5.10 -3.65 14.93
N PHE A 152 -4.18 -3.15 15.76
CA PHE A 152 -3.25 -3.94 16.53
C PHE A 152 -3.76 -4.03 17.96
N LEU A 153 -4.03 -5.25 18.43
CA LEU A 153 -4.27 -5.51 19.85
C LEU A 153 -2.94 -5.91 20.49
N LEU A 154 -2.57 -5.26 21.58
CA LEU A 154 -1.32 -5.50 22.28
C LEU A 154 -1.53 -6.40 23.51
N LYS A 155 -0.52 -7.21 23.84
CA LYS A 155 -0.48 -8.04 25.06
C LYS A 155 -0.36 -7.17 26.31
N LYS A 156 0.43 -6.09 26.24
CA LYS A 156 0.59 -5.07 27.28
C LYS A 156 0.28 -3.69 26.71
N LYS A 157 -0.23 -2.79 27.56
CA LYS A 157 -0.43 -1.38 27.21
C LYS A 157 0.88 -0.76 26.74
N TRP A 158 0.76 0.25 25.89
CA TRP A 158 1.91 1.05 25.49
C TRP A 158 2.36 1.88 26.69
N ILE A 159 3.52 1.55 27.26
CA ILE A 159 4.16 2.36 28.31
C ILE A 159 5.26 3.13 27.59
N SER A 160 5.09 4.46 27.49
CA SER A 160 6.09 5.37 26.93
C SER A 160 7.24 5.61 27.88
#